data_AF-A0A432QY29-F1
#
_entry.id   AF-A0A432QY29-F1
#
_cell.length_a   1.000
_cell.length_b   1.000
_cell.length_c   1.000
_cell.angle_alpha   90.00
_cell.angle_beta   90.00
_cell.angle_gamma   90.00
#
_symmetry.space_group_name_H-M   'P 1'
#
loop_
_entity.id
_entity.type
_entity.pdbx_description
1 polymer ?
#
loop_
_entity_poly.entity_id
_entity_poly.type
_entity_poly.pdbx_seq_one_letter_code
_entity_poly.pdbx_strand_id
1 'polypeptide(L)'
;MTLDIEQKNINIEDQAEHDDATEEAVAAELDLNRKIELAHASSVQTHRGKWENVSYTIAEFAKLLTSSAEGDKDGACFTQGAVNSGIRDHDHIVNSQIAVFDLSNGTTAEEIDEKLAKSGYAYVRHSTYRHLSDETLIHINKYTGFKKDSPITEDAARNYLRKKRGFSKALLAKASFELDRRPVIVKHEKIEKHHLILFLSEPFIFHGDGVNNQSAQKCWRELYKNLGKELELQIAHDCLDPGHAFYFPRHPEGGNPDALFKPGKVVSLPECGIANETDQNGSDSDNIRAELSRMNDKYSVVLLGGDSRIAMKNGDNTYDFLKKSAFFDL
;
A
#
# COMPACT_ATOMS: atom_id res chain seq x y z
N MET A 1 68.13 17.41 -29.43
CA MET A 1 67.61 16.16 -28.85
C MET A 1 66.17 16.06 -29.35
N THR A 2 66.03 15.43 -30.51
CA THR A 2 64.80 15.41 -31.31
C THR A 2 64.08 14.11 -30.95
N LEU A 3 62.85 14.21 -30.43
CA LEU A 3 62.04 13.04 -30.07
C LEU A 3 61.07 12.76 -31.22
N ASP A 4 61.33 11.64 -31.90
CA ASP A 4 60.44 11.02 -32.88
C ASP A 4 59.16 10.53 -32.18
N ILE A 5 58.00 10.96 -32.69
CA ILE A 5 56.70 10.42 -32.31
C ILE A 5 56.22 9.55 -33.49
N GLU A 6 56.30 8.23 -33.30
CA GLU A 6 55.71 7.25 -34.21
C GLU A 6 54.18 7.35 -34.18
N GLN A 7 53.59 7.63 -35.35
CA GLN A 7 52.16 7.51 -35.59
C GLN A 7 51.79 6.04 -35.79
N LYS A 8 51.11 5.44 -34.81
CA LYS A 8 50.40 4.17 -35.00
C LYS A 8 49.00 4.43 -35.56
N ASN A 9 48.83 4.08 -36.84
CA ASN A 9 47.53 3.91 -37.47
C ASN A 9 46.81 2.71 -36.83
N ILE A 10 45.69 2.97 -36.16
CA ILE A 10 44.73 1.94 -35.77
C ILE A 10 43.64 1.93 -36.84
N ASN A 11 43.57 0.83 -37.58
CA ASN A 11 42.46 0.51 -38.46
C ASN A 11 41.17 0.41 -37.62
N ILE A 12 40.20 1.26 -37.92
CA ILE A 12 38.82 1.15 -37.45
C ILE A 12 37.99 0.79 -38.66
N GLU A 13 37.88 -0.50 -38.95
CA GLU A 13 36.86 -1.05 -39.84
C GLU A 13 36.26 -2.28 -39.15
N ASP A 14 34.93 -2.39 -39.27
CA ASP A 14 34.06 -3.51 -38.90
C ASP A 14 33.77 -3.79 -37.42
N GLN A 15 32.82 -3.01 -36.86
CA GLN A 15 31.74 -3.56 -36.03
C GLN A 15 30.45 -2.77 -36.29
N ALA A 16 29.73 -3.15 -37.34
CA ALA A 16 28.34 -2.80 -37.56
C ALA A 16 27.55 -4.10 -37.63
N GLU A 17 27.06 -4.60 -36.49
CA GLU A 17 25.94 -5.53 -36.41
C GLU A 17 25.56 -5.80 -34.94
N HIS A 18 24.25 -5.78 -34.69
CA HIS A 18 23.55 -5.92 -33.40
C HIS A 18 23.41 -4.68 -32.52
N ASP A 19 22.75 -3.65 -33.07
CA ASP A 19 21.78 -2.87 -32.28
C ASP A 19 20.49 -3.71 -32.17
N ASP A 20 20.51 -4.69 -31.27
CA ASP A 20 19.29 -5.22 -30.67
C ASP A 20 18.84 -4.15 -29.67
N ALA A 21 18.30 -3.06 -30.21
CA ALA A 21 17.62 -2.03 -29.43
C ALA A 21 16.42 -2.72 -28.80
N THR A 22 16.62 -3.29 -27.60
CA THR A 22 15.56 -3.53 -26.65
C THR A 22 14.69 -2.29 -26.70
N GLU A 23 13.42 -2.43 -27.10
CA GLU A 23 12.39 -1.39 -26.95
C GLU A 23 12.34 -1.05 -25.45
N GLU A 24 13.25 -0.20 -25.02
CA GLU A 24 13.27 0.42 -23.72
C GLU A 24 12.02 1.29 -23.74
N ALA A 25 10.93 0.71 -23.20
CA ALA A 25 9.62 1.34 -23.14
C ALA A 25 9.85 2.79 -22.71
N VAL A 26 9.63 3.72 -23.64
CA VAL A 26 9.88 5.14 -23.40
C VAL A 26 9.08 5.51 -22.17
N ALA A 27 9.78 5.75 -21.06
CA ALA A 27 9.12 6.00 -19.80
C ALA A 27 8.22 7.24 -19.99
N ALA A 28 6.93 7.06 -19.77
CA ALA A 28 5.99 8.16 -19.95
C ALA A 28 6.35 9.29 -18.97
N GLU A 29 6.49 10.49 -19.50
CA GLU A 29 6.67 11.70 -18.69
C GLU A 29 5.36 12.06 -17.99
N LEU A 30 5.47 12.71 -16.83
CA LEU A 30 4.31 13.14 -16.06
C LEU A 30 3.55 14.27 -16.78
N ASP A 31 2.34 13.98 -17.27
CA ASP A 31 1.40 15.03 -17.70
C ASP A 31 0.72 15.67 -16.48
N LEU A 32 1.07 16.92 -16.19
CA LEU A 32 0.50 17.71 -15.10
C LEU A 32 -1.00 17.99 -15.25
N ASN A 33 -1.55 17.95 -16.47
CA ASN A 33 -2.98 18.14 -16.72
C ASN A 33 -3.77 16.84 -16.64
N ARG A 34 -3.09 15.68 -16.56
CA ARG A 34 -3.74 14.39 -16.38
C ARG A 34 -4.59 14.43 -15.11
N LYS A 35 -5.84 13.97 -15.24
CA LYS A 35 -6.75 13.87 -14.12
C LYS A 35 -6.52 12.59 -13.34
N ILE A 36 -6.52 12.72 -12.02
CA ILE A 36 -6.63 11.63 -11.06
C ILE A 36 -7.91 11.79 -10.26
N GLU A 37 -8.49 10.68 -9.82
CA GLU A 37 -9.69 10.62 -9.00
C GLU A 37 -9.37 9.87 -7.71
N LEU A 38 -9.66 10.50 -6.57
CA LEU A 38 -9.38 9.96 -5.24
C LEU A 38 -10.62 10.16 -4.37
N ALA A 39 -10.88 9.23 -3.45
CA ALA A 39 -11.88 9.47 -2.42
C ALA A 39 -11.36 10.48 -1.40
N HIS A 40 -12.19 11.45 -1.07
CA HIS A 40 -11.92 12.57 -0.18
C HIS A 40 -12.97 12.63 0.93
N ALA A 41 -12.54 13.07 2.11
CA ALA A 41 -13.41 13.39 3.23
C ALA A 41 -12.79 14.48 4.11
N SER A 42 -13.62 15.21 4.85
CA SER A 42 -13.17 16.23 5.81
C SER A 42 -12.49 15.63 7.07
N SER A 43 -12.63 14.33 7.31
CA SER A 43 -12.04 13.61 8.43
C SER A 43 -12.00 12.11 8.14
N VAL A 44 -11.03 11.40 8.73
CA VAL A 44 -10.97 9.93 8.66
C VAL A 44 -12.19 9.26 9.30
N GLN A 45 -12.88 9.97 10.22
CA GLN A 45 -14.07 9.54 10.93
C GLN A 45 -15.37 9.77 10.15
N THR A 46 -15.28 10.33 8.94
CA THR A 46 -16.45 10.53 8.07
C THR A 46 -17.22 9.22 7.90
N HIS A 47 -18.54 9.30 8.12
CA HIS A 47 -19.43 8.15 8.13
C HIS A 47 -19.34 7.34 6.83
N ARG A 48 -19.55 6.02 6.95
CA ARG A 48 -19.65 5.12 5.81
C ARG A 48 -20.70 5.62 4.83
N GLY A 49 -20.37 5.68 3.54
CA GLY A 49 -21.25 6.19 2.49
C GLY A 49 -21.18 7.72 2.28
N LYS A 50 -20.25 8.41 2.95
CA LYS A 50 -20.07 9.87 2.86
C LYS A 50 -18.70 10.29 2.34
N TRP A 51 -17.88 9.35 1.88
CA TRP A 51 -16.67 9.69 1.13
C TRP A 51 -17.06 10.09 -0.30
N GLU A 52 -16.41 11.10 -0.84
CA GLU A 52 -16.72 11.65 -2.16
C GLU A 52 -15.52 11.46 -3.07
N ASN A 53 -15.73 10.97 -4.30
CA ASN A 53 -14.68 10.95 -5.30
C ASN A 53 -14.49 12.36 -5.85
N VAL A 54 -13.27 12.87 -5.75
CA VAL A 54 -12.90 14.19 -6.25
C VAL A 54 -11.82 14.01 -7.30
N SER A 55 -12.00 14.70 -8.43
CA SER A 55 -11.03 14.71 -9.51
C SER A 55 -10.13 15.94 -9.42
N TYR A 56 -8.83 15.71 -9.53
CA TYR A 56 -7.80 16.75 -9.59
C TYR A 56 -6.96 16.55 -10.83
N THR A 57 -6.47 17.63 -11.44
CA THR A 57 -5.23 17.53 -12.22
C THR A 57 -4.07 17.20 -11.30
N ILE A 58 -3.02 16.57 -11.85
CA ILE A 58 -1.80 16.30 -11.07
C ILE A 58 -1.16 17.60 -10.56
N ALA A 59 -1.20 18.68 -11.34
CA ALA A 59 -0.75 20.00 -10.89
C ALA A 59 -1.52 20.50 -9.66
N GLU A 60 -2.86 20.42 -9.68
CA GLU A 60 -3.70 20.84 -8.55
C GLU A 60 -3.42 19.99 -7.32
N PHE A 61 -3.33 18.67 -7.48
CA PHE A 61 -3.05 17.76 -6.38
C PHE A 61 -1.66 17.96 -5.78
N ALA A 62 -0.62 18.10 -6.62
CA ALA A 62 0.73 18.41 -6.16
C ALA A 62 0.78 19.75 -5.42
N LYS A 63 0.05 20.76 -5.90
CA LYS A 63 -0.08 22.05 -5.21
C LYS A 63 -0.74 21.91 -3.85
N LEU A 64 -1.84 21.14 -3.74
CA LEU A 64 -2.49 20.85 -2.46
C LEU A 64 -1.53 20.15 -1.48
N LEU A 65 -0.78 19.16 -1.96
CA LEU A 65 0.17 18.40 -1.15
C LEU A 65 1.44 19.16 -0.75
N THR A 66 1.75 20.25 -1.45
CA THR A 66 2.88 21.15 -1.12
C THR A 66 2.44 22.41 -0.38
N SER A 67 1.13 22.60 -0.19
CA SER A 67 0.56 23.72 0.56
C SER A 67 0.12 23.25 1.95
N SER A 68 1.04 23.23 2.91
CA SER A 68 0.72 22.85 4.29
C SER A 68 0.07 24.02 5.03
N ALA A 69 -1.09 23.76 5.65
CA ALA A 69 -1.82 24.76 6.44
C ALA A 69 -1.71 24.50 7.94
N GLU A 70 -1.68 25.57 8.72
CA GLU A 70 -1.74 25.47 10.17
C GLU A 70 -3.11 24.93 10.64
N GLY A 71 -3.10 24.13 11.71
CA GLY A 71 -4.27 23.75 12.49
C GLY A 71 -4.29 22.27 12.83
N ASP A 72 -5.40 21.76 13.38
CA ASP A 72 -5.42 20.45 14.03
C ASP A 72 -5.00 19.26 13.15
N LYS A 73 -4.49 18.21 13.80
CA LYS A 73 -4.16 16.95 13.14
C LYS A 73 -5.33 16.37 12.35
N ASP A 74 -6.50 16.37 12.97
CA ASP A 74 -7.70 15.80 12.37
C ASP A 74 -8.25 16.83 11.38
N GLY A 75 -8.20 16.48 10.10
CA GLY A 75 -8.63 17.33 9.01
C GLY A 75 -8.87 16.52 7.74
N ALA A 76 -8.93 17.24 6.62
CA ALA A 76 -9.20 16.65 5.32
C ALA A 76 -8.21 15.52 5.00
N CYS A 77 -8.72 14.45 4.40
CA CYS A 77 -7.97 13.24 4.10
C CYS A 77 -8.44 12.60 2.80
N PHE A 78 -7.55 11.86 2.17
CA PHE A 78 -7.77 11.19 0.88
C PHE A 78 -7.32 9.73 0.93
N THR A 79 -7.80 8.91 0.00
CA THR A 79 -7.32 7.54 -0.25
C THR A 79 -6.39 7.50 -1.47
N GLN A 80 -5.77 6.37 -1.75
CA GLN A 80 -4.90 6.18 -2.93
C GLN A 80 -5.69 6.14 -4.26
N GLY A 81 -7.01 6.12 -4.18
CA GLY A 81 -7.88 5.76 -5.27
C GLY A 81 -9.36 6.10 -5.03
N ALA A 82 -10.16 6.04 -6.08
CA ALA A 82 -11.61 6.27 -6.00
C ALA A 82 -12.32 5.14 -5.23
N VAL A 83 -13.44 5.44 -4.57
CA VAL A 83 -14.28 4.45 -3.88
C VAL A 83 -15.63 4.29 -4.57
N ASN A 84 -16.23 3.11 -4.45
CA ASN A 84 -17.64 2.89 -4.78
C ASN A 84 -18.53 3.21 -3.56
N SER A 85 -19.73 3.71 -3.84
CA SER A 85 -20.77 3.97 -2.83
C SER A 85 -20.35 4.88 -1.65
N GLY A 86 -19.27 5.67 -1.79
CA GLY A 86 -18.72 6.51 -0.72
C GLY A 86 -18.19 5.74 0.50
N ILE A 87 -17.73 4.50 0.31
CA ILE A 87 -17.25 3.62 1.36
C ILE A 87 -15.73 3.51 1.28
N ARG A 88 -15.03 4.03 2.30
CA ARG A 88 -13.58 3.81 2.46
C ARG A 88 -13.32 2.47 3.14
N ASP A 89 -13.23 1.44 2.33
CA ASP A 89 -12.80 0.10 2.70
C ASP A 89 -12.11 -0.54 1.49
N HIS A 90 -11.18 -1.47 1.73
CA HIS A 90 -10.41 -2.10 0.66
C HIS A 90 -11.29 -2.78 -0.40
N ASP A 91 -12.41 -3.42 0.01
CA ASP A 91 -13.37 -4.06 -0.91
C ASP A 91 -14.24 -3.05 -1.69
N HIS A 92 -13.99 -1.76 -1.51
CA HIS A 92 -14.76 -0.67 -2.11
C HIS A 92 -13.87 0.32 -2.88
N ILE A 93 -12.54 0.13 -2.90
CA ILE A 93 -11.65 0.94 -3.74
C ILE A 93 -11.76 0.45 -5.17
N VAL A 94 -12.15 1.31 -6.11
CA VAL A 94 -12.41 0.96 -7.52
C VAL A 94 -11.11 0.86 -8.32
N ASN A 95 -10.27 1.88 -8.18
CA ASN A 95 -8.98 1.98 -8.84
C ASN A 95 -8.04 2.82 -7.97
N SER A 96 -6.72 2.68 -8.16
CA SER A 96 -5.70 3.59 -7.61
C SER A 96 -4.90 4.20 -8.75
N GLN A 97 -4.68 5.51 -8.71
CA GLN A 97 -3.86 6.23 -9.71
C GLN A 97 -2.55 6.75 -9.12
N ILE A 98 -2.38 6.60 -7.81
CA ILE A 98 -1.19 6.95 -7.05
C ILE A 98 -0.80 5.81 -6.12
N ALA A 99 0.47 5.77 -5.75
CA ALA A 99 0.96 4.96 -4.63
C ALA A 99 1.48 5.90 -3.55
N VAL A 100 1.02 5.72 -2.30
CA VAL A 100 1.37 6.61 -1.19
C VAL A 100 2.07 5.85 -0.07
N PHE A 101 3.33 6.16 0.20
CA PHE A 101 4.15 5.56 1.27
C PHE A 101 4.12 6.43 2.53
N ASP A 102 3.75 5.84 3.67
CA ASP A 102 3.94 6.44 5.00
C ASP A 102 5.34 6.12 5.55
N LEU A 103 6.24 7.10 5.43
CA LEU A 103 7.63 7.03 5.85
C LEU A 103 7.77 7.66 7.24
N SER A 104 7.37 6.89 8.25
CA SER A 104 7.34 7.29 9.67
C SER A 104 8.40 6.56 10.52
N ASN A 105 9.48 6.10 9.90
CA ASN A 105 10.49 5.22 10.50
C ASN A 105 11.83 5.91 10.80
N GLY A 106 11.94 7.21 10.52
CA GLY A 106 13.14 8.01 10.72
C GLY A 106 14.06 8.14 9.50
N THR A 107 13.65 7.65 8.32
CA THR A 107 14.33 8.02 7.06
C THR A 107 14.17 9.51 6.80
N THR A 108 15.28 10.22 6.57
CA THR A 108 15.25 11.68 6.38
C THR A 108 14.75 12.06 4.99
N ALA A 109 14.32 13.32 4.84
CA ALA A 109 13.97 13.95 3.58
C ALA A 109 15.08 13.76 2.53
N GLU A 110 16.32 14.04 2.92
CA GLU A 110 17.51 13.91 2.07
C GLU A 110 17.71 12.47 1.60
N GLU A 111 17.66 11.49 2.51
CA GLU A 111 17.78 10.06 2.16
C GLU A 111 16.66 9.60 1.21
N ILE A 112 15.43 10.10 1.39
CA ILE A 112 14.29 9.81 0.49
C ILE A 112 14.56 10.40 -0.90
N ASP A 113 14.94 11.66 -0.95
CA ASP A 113 15.12 12.40 -2.20
C ASP A 113 16.32 11.86 -3.01
N GLU A 114 17.39 11.42 -2.35
CA GLU A 114 18.53 10.73 -2.96
C GLU A 114 18.15 9.38 -3.58
N LYS A 115 17.36 8.57 -2.87
CA LYS A 115 16.86 7.29 -3.38
C LYS A 115 15.97 7.48 -4.60
N LEU A 116 15.07 8.46 -4.55
CA LEU A 116 14.17 8.76 -5.67
C LEU A 116 14.88 9.39 -6.85
N ALA A 117 15.92 10.19 -6.63
CA ALA A 117 16.71 10.78 -7.71
C ALA A 117 17.31 9.71 -8.63
N LYS A 118 17.73 8.56 -8.07
CA LYS A 118 18.23 7.40 -8.86
C LYS A 118 17.15 6.76 -9.72
N SER A 119 15.90 6.77 -9.24
CA SER A 119 14.78 6.17 -9.96
C SER A 119 14.30 7.02 -11.13
N GLY A 120 14.40 8.35 -11.04
CA GLY A 120 13.87 9.29 -12.02
C GLY A 120 12.34 9.50 -11.95
N TYR A 121 11.64 8.88 -10.99
CA TYR A 121 10.20 9.05 -10.87
C TYR A 121 9.80 10.46 -10.48
N ALA A 122 8.66 10.91 -10.99
CA ALA A 122 7.96 12.06 -10.46
C ALA A 122 7.33 11.72 -9.12
N TYR A 123 7.45 12.64 -8.16
CA TYR A 123 6.89 12.44 -6.84
C TYR A 123 6.53 13.74 -6.12
N VAL A 124 5.61 13.61 -5.17
CA VAL A 124 5.42 14.60 -4.11
C VAL A 124 5.84 13.99 -2.79
N ARG A 125 6.70 14.67 -2.05
CA ARG A 125 7.03 14.35 -0.66
C ARG A 125 6.46 15.47 0.21
N HIS A 126 5.77 15.13 1.28
CA HIS A 126 5.36 16.13 2.26
C HIS A 126 5.42 15.57 3.67
N SER A 127 5.74 16.45 4.61
CA SER A 127 5.77 16.16 6.04
C SER A 127 4.36 15.85 6.56
N THR A 128 4.28 14.97 7.55
CA THR A 128 3.03 14.70 8.27
C THR A 128 2.86 15.69 9.43
N TYR A 129 1.66 15.78 10.00
CA TYR A 129 1.41 16.60 11.20
C TYR A 129 2.36 16.28 12.39
N ARG A 130 2.85 15.03 12.48
CA ARG A 130 3.77 14.58 13.55
C ARG A 130 5.24 14.59 13.11
N HIS A 131 5.58 15.37 12.08
CA HIS A 131 6.96 15.57 11.66
C HIS A 131 7.81 16.15 12.83
N LEU A 132 9.02 15.61 13.02
CA LEU A 132 9.93 15.92 14.14
C LEU A 132 9.36 15.62 15.54
N SER A 133 8.34 14.76 15.63
CA SER A 133 7.88 14.19 16.90
C SER A 133 8.94 13.25 17.47
N ASP A 134 9.18 13.37 18.76
CA ASP A 134 10.02 12.49 19.60
C ASP A 134 9.23 11.36 20.28
N GLU A 135 7.91 11.32 20.05
CA GLU A 135 7.05 10.25 20.55
C GLU A 135 6.42 9.39 19.45
N THR A 136 6.28 8.10 19.77
CA THR A 136 5.51 7.11 19.02
C THR A 136 4.57 6.35 19.94
N LEU A 137 3.32 6.19 19.52
CA LEU A 137 2.29 5.49 20.27
C LEU A 137 2.08 4.07 19.73
N ILE A 138 2.16 3.07 20.60
CA ILE A 138 1.82 1.68 20.29
C ILE A 138 0.44 1.38 20.88
N HIS A 139 -0.58 1.37 20.04
CA HIS A 139 -1.92 0.95 20.44
C HIS A 139 -1.96 -0.56 20.68
N ILE A 140 -2.51 -0.98 21.82
CA ILE A 140 -2.56 -2.40 22.22
C ILE A 140 -3.24 -3.26 21.15
N ASN A 141 -4.34 -2.79 20.56
CA ASN A 141 -5.06 -3.54 19.52
C ASN A 141 -4.19 -3.78 18.26
N LYS A 142 -3.31 -2.83 17.92
CA LYS A 142 -2.38 -2.98 16.80
C LYS A 142 -1.25 -3.95 17.15
N TYR A 143 -0.78 -3.91 18.40
CA TYR A 143 0.22 -4.85 18.89
C TYR A 143 -0.31 -6.28 18.99
N THR A 144 -1.51 -6.50 19.54
CA THR A 144 -2.11 -7.84 19.66
C THR A 144 -2.42 -8.46 18.31
N GLY A 145 -2.73 -7.66 17.29
CA GLY A 145 -2.81 -8.12 15.90
C GLY A 145 -1.46 -8.55 15.30
N PHE A 146 -0.34 -8.05 15.81
CA PHE A 146 1.00 -8.50 15.42
C PHE A 146 1.46 -9.74 16.20
N LYS A 147 1.16 -9.80 17.50
CA LYS A 147 1.50 -10.92 18.36
C LYS A 147 0.35 -11.19 19.34
N LYS A 148 -0.43 -12.22 19.03
CA LYS A 148 -1.60 -12.61 19.83
C LYS A 148 -1.18 -13.08 21.22
N ASP A 149 -1.96 -12.73 22.22
CA ASP A 149 -1.88 -13.24 23.61
C ASP A 149 -0.51 -13.09 24.30
N SER A 150 0.31 -12.15 23.84
CA SER A 150 1.61 -11.83 24.45
C SER A 150 1.54 -10.50 25.21
N PRO A 151 2.10 -10.39 26.43
CA PRO A 151 2.24 -9.12 27.09
C PRO A 151 3.21 -8.22 26.30
N ILE A 152 2.91 -6.91 26.28
CA ILE A 152 3.82 -5.92 25.69
C ILE A 152 4.96 -5.61 26.67
N THR A 153 6.06 -6.33 26.52
CA THR A 153 7.34 -5.99 27.17
C THR A 153 8.12 -4.99 26.31
N GLU A 154 9.17 -4.39 26.87
CA GLU A 154 10.05 -3.48 26.13
C GLU A 154 10.64 -4.16 24.89
N ASP A 155 11.22 -5.35 25.03
CA ASP A 155 11.76 -6.13 23.90
C ASP A 155 10.69 -6.43 22.85
N ALA A 156 9.46 -6.73 23.28
CA ALA A 156 8.38 -6.99 22.36
C ALA A 156 7.93 -5.72 21.63
N ALA A 157 7.92 -4.56 22.29
CA ALA A 157 7.66 -3.26 21.70
C ALA A 157 8.77 -2.86 20.69
N ARG A 158 10.05 -3.04 21.07
CA ARG A 158 11.20 -2.85 20.17
C ARG A 158 11.09 -3.71 18.92
N ASN A 159 10.77 -4.99 19.09
CA ASN A 159 10.61 -5.91 17.97
C ASN A 159 9.41 -5.56 17.08
N TYR A 160 8.30 -5.11 17.67
CA TYR A 160 7.14 -4.59 16.95
C TYR A 160 7.53 -3.36 16.10
N LEU A 161 8.16 -2.35 16.69
CA LEU A 161 8.58 -1.14 15.97
C LEU A 161 9.54 -1.45 14.84
N ARG A 162 10.52 -2.34 15.07
CA ARG A 162 11.46 -2.75 14.03
C ARG A 162 10.79 -3.51 12.88
N LYS A 163 9.99 -4.54 13.19
CA LYS A 163 9.42 -5.43 12.16
C LYS A 163 8.20 -4.85 11.45
N LYS A 164 7.37 -4.09 12.16
CA LYS A 164 6.09 -3.58 11.64
C LYS A 164 6.15 -2.13 11.20
N ARG A 165 7.00 -1.32 11.85
CA ARG A 165 7.11 0.13 11.60
C ARG A 165 8.46 0.54 10.98
N GLY A 166 9.39 -0.40 10.79
CA GLY A 166 10.68 -0.14 10.14
C GLY A 166 11.70 0.67 10.97
N PHE A 167 11.53 0.76 12.28
CA PHE A 167 12.46 1.57 13.09
C PHE A 167 13.86 0.96 13.08
N SER A 168 14.89 1.80 12.90
CA SER A 168 16.28 1.35 12.91
C SER A 168 16.71 0.87 14.30
N LYS A 169 17.70 -0.03 14.36
CA LYS A 169 18.25 -0.49 15.65
C LYS A 169 18.88 0.67 16.43
N ALA A 170 19.53 1.61 15.74
CA ALA A 170 20.18 2.75 16.36
C ALA A 170 19.18 3.72 17.01
N LEU A 171 18.09 4.03 16.31
CA LEU A 171 16.99 4.85 16.83
C LEU A 171 16.38 4.20 18.08
N LEU A 172 16.08 2.91 18.01
CA LEU A 172 15.50 2.20 19.14
C LEU A 172 16.49 2.10 20.31
N ALA A 173 17.79 1.90 20.09
CA ALA A 173 18.76 1.74 21.17
C ALA A 173 18.76 2.89 22.20
N LYS A 174 18.39 4.10 21.78
CA LYS A 174 18.27 5.29 22.65
C LYS A 174 16.85 5.55 23.17
N ALA A 175 15.86 4.79 22.71
CA ALA A 175 14.46 4.99 23.05
C ALA A 175 14.11 4.47 24.45
N SER A 176 13.19 5.17 25.13
CA SER A 176 12.59 4.74 26.40
C SER A 176 11.11 4.39 26.22
N PHE A 177 10.61 3.48 27.08
CA PHE A 177 9.30 2.84 26.93
C PHE A 177 8.46 3.00 28.19
N GLU A 178 7.31 3.66 28.06
CA GLU A 178 6.31 3.80 29.12
C GLU A 178 5.23 2.71 28.93
N LEU A 179 5.50 1.51 29.45
CA LEU A 179 4.68 0.30 29.25
C LEU A 179 3.40 0.26 30.09
N ASP A 180 3.30 1.12 31.11
CA ASP A 180 2.16 1.27 32.01
C ASP A 180 1.04 2.13 31.40
N ARG A 181 1.34 2.89 30.34
CA ARG A 181 0.37 3.72 29.63
C ARG A 181 -0.41 2.95 28.56
N ARG A 182 -1.60 3.45 28.23
CA ARG A 182 -2.47 2.92 27.18
C ARG A 182 -2.93 4.09 26.30
N PRO A 183 -2.37 4.27 25.09
CA PRO A 183 -1.37 3.44 24.40
C PRO A 183 0.01 3.44 25.09
N VAL A 184 0.85 2.45 24.78
CA VAL A 184 2.27 2.45 25.21
C VAL A 184 2.97 3.61 24.49
N ILE A 185 3.70 4.43 25.25
CA ILE A 185 4.44 5.57 24.71
C ILE A 185 5.90 5.19 24.57
N VAL A 186 6.46 5.42 23.40
CA VAL A 186 7.88 5.24 23.11
C VAL A 186 8.48 6.60 22.81
N LYS A 187 9.42 7.04 23.65
CA LYS A 187 10.15 8.29 23.49
C LYS A 187 11.48 8.00 22.81
N HIS A 188 11.81 8.75 21.78
CA HIS A 188 13.01 8.58 20.95
C HIS A 188 13.52 9.94 20.48
N GLU A 189 14.65 9.99 19.78
CA GLU A 189 15.10 11.24 19.14
C GLU A 189 14.07 11.73 18.11
N LYS A 190 14.00 13.04 17.84
CA LYS A 190 13.06 13.59 16.85
C LYS A 190 13.28 12.91 15.50
N ILE A 191 12.21 12.41 14.90
CA ILE A 191 12.27 11.79 13.58
C ILE A 191 11.43 12.56 12.57
N GLU A 192 11.96 12.64 11.37
CA GLU A 192 11.20 13.11 10.22
C GLU A 192 10.15 12.07 9.84
N LYS A 193 8.96 12.56 9.47
CA LYS A 193 7.83 11.73 9.05
C LYS A 193 7.24 12.32 7.80
N HIS A 194 7.20 11.53 6.73
CA HIS A 194 6.78 11.97 5.41
C HIS A 194 5.73 11.05 4.81
N HIS A 195 4.84 11.60 4.01
CA HIS A 195 4.19 10.86 2.95
C HIS A 195 4.94 11.09 1.65
N LEU A 196 5.17 10.00 0.91
CA LEU A 196 5.70 10.03 -0.44
C LEU A 196 4.62 9.54 -1.40
N ILE A 197 4.30 10.35 -2.39
CA ILE A 197 3.28 10.08 -3.41
C ILE A 197 3.99 9.88 -4.74
N LEU A 198 3.76 8.74 -5.36
CA LEU A 198 4.16 8.43 -6.73
C LEU A 198 2.93 8.35 -7.63
N PHE A 199 3.08 8.80 -8.88
CA PHE A 199 2.01 8.78 -9.87
C PHE A 199 2.14 7.56 -10.75
N LEU A 200 1.09 6.74 -10.85
CA LEU A 200 1.11 5.56 -11.71
C LEU A 200 0.91 5.97 -13.17
N SER A 201 1.51 5.28 -14.14
CA SER A 201 1.29 5.53 -15.56
C SER A 201 -0.15 5.22 -15.97
N GLU A 202 -0.70 4.15 -15.40
CA GLU A 202 -2.06 3.70 -15.59
C GLU A 202 -2.75 3.45 -14.24
N PRO A 203 -4.08 3.60 -14.15
CA PRO A 203 -4.82 3.21 -12.95
C PRO A 203 -4.69 1.72 -12.67
N PHE A 204 -4.36 1.32 -11.45
CA PHE A 204 -4.51 -0.05 -11.01
C PHE A 204 -5.97 -0.34 -10.67
N ILE A 205 -6.58 -1.33 -11.33
CA ILE A 205 -8.01 -1.64 -11.21
C ILE A 205 -8.25 -2.73 -10.16
N PHE A 206 -9.11 -2.45 -9.17
CA PHE A 206 -9.52 -3.40 -8.12
C PHE A 206 -10.92 -3.97 -8.35
N HIS A 207 -11.78 -3.25 -9.08
CA HIS A 207 -13.11 -3.69 -9.48
C HIS A 207 -13.37 -3.39 -10.95
N GLY A 208 -14.00 -4.35 -11.63
CA GLY A 208 -14.39 -4.27 -13.03
C GLY A 208 -14.90 -5.63 -13.50
N ASP A 209 -15.40 -5.70 -14.73
CA ASP A 209 -15.89 -6.95 -15.31
C ASP A 209 -14.77 -7.99 -15.35
N GLY A 210 -15.01 -9.16 -14.76
CA GLY A 210 -14.05 -10.27 -14.69
C GLY A 210 -12.95 -10.14 -13.63
N VAL A 211 -12.86 -9.01 -12.92
CA VAL A 211 -11.81 -8.77 -11.91
C VAL A 211 -12.19 -9.40 -10.58
N ASN A 212 -11.46 -10.42 -10.17
CA ASN A 212 -11.54 -10.95 -8.81
C ASN A 212 -10.87 -9.99 -7.81
N ASN A 213 -11.66 -9.33 -6.96
CA ASN A 213 -11.15 -8.31 -6.03
C ASN A 213 -10.04 -8.84 -5.09
N GLN A 214 -10.21 -10.05 -4.54
CA GLN A 214 -9.21 -10.63 -3.64
C GLN A 214 -7.85 -10.82 -4.34
N SER A 215 -7.87 -11.24 -5.60
CA SER A 215 -6.68 -11.41 -6.44
C SER A 215 -6.05 -10.06 -6.77
N ALA A 216 -6.84 -9.04 -7.10
CA ALA A 216 -6.38 -7.67 -7.30
C ALA A 216 -5.76 -7.07 -6.02
N GLN A 217 -6.36 -7.27 -4.85
CA GLN A 217 -5.83 -6.86 -3.55
C GLN A 217 -4.50 -7.55 -3.20
N LYS A 218 -4.40 -8.86 -3.46
CA LYS A 218 -3.14 -9.59 -3.30
C LYS A 218 -2.07 -9.04 -4.23
N CYS A 219 -2.43 -8.83 -5.49
CA CYS A 219 -1.58 -8.30 -6.53
C CYS A 219 -1.03 -6.91 -6.15
N TRP A 220 -1.92 -5.96 -5.83
CA TRP A 220 -1.55 -4.62 -5.39
C TRP A 220 -0.53 -4.65 -4.26
N ARG A 221 -0.75 -5.49 -3.24
CA ARG A 221 0.17 -5.61 -2.10
C ARG A 221 1.57 -6.09 -2.50
N GLU A 222 1.68 -6.99 -3.46
CA GLU A 222 2.99 -7.45 -3.94
C GLU A 222 3.68 -6.40 -4.82
N LEU A 223 2.94 -5.77 -5.73
CA LEU A 223 3.45 -4.65 -6.53
C LEU A 223 3.95 -3.50 -5.65
N TYR A 224 3.15 -3.11 -4.68
CA TYR A 224 3.47 -2.06 -3.73
C TYR A 224 4.73 -2.39 -2.90
N LYS A 225 4.87 -3.65 -2.43
CA LYS A 225 6.09 -4.12 -1.75
C LYS A 225 7.31 -4.09 -2.65
N ASN A 226 7.17 -4.53 -3.90
CA ASN A 226 8.26 -4.55 -4.86
C ASN A 226 8.72 -3.13 -5.19
N LEU A 227 7.78 -2.20 -5.36
CA LEU A 227 8.09 -0.78 -5.56
C LEU A 227 8.86 -0.19 -4.37
N GLY A 228 8.45 -0.45 -3.12
CA GLY A 228 9.25 0.03 -1.99
C GLY A 228 10.63 -0.65 -1.88
N LYS A 229 10.78 -1.91 -2.30
CA LYS A 229 12.12 -2.56 -2.38
C LYS A 229 13.00 -1.91 -3.44
N GLU A 230 12.45 -1.66 -4.64
CA GLU A 230 13.13 -0.97 -5.75
C GLU A 230 13.64 0.41 -5.31
N LEU A 231 12.81 1.13 -4.55
CA LEU A 231 13.16 2.45 -4.02
C LEU A 231 14.00 2.40 -2.74
N GLU A 232 14.35 1.22 -2.24
CA GLU A 232 15.05 1.01 -0.97
C GLU A 232 14.34 1.69 0.22
N LEU A 233 13.01 1.76 0.18
CA LEU A 233 12.15 2.35 1.20
C LEU A 233 11.51 1.26 2.06
N GLN A 234 11.45 1.51 3.37
CA GLN A 234 10.73 0.63 4.27
C GLN A 234 9.28 1.06 4.37
N ILE A 235 8.40 0.16 3.96
CA ILE A 235 6.97 0.39 3.87
C ILE A 235 6.30 0.05 5.20
N ALA A 236 5.47 0.96 5.71
CA ALA A 236 4.55 0.64 6.79
C ALA A 236 3.46 -0.31 6.28
N HIS A 237 3.24 -1.43 6.98
CA HIS A 237 2.26 -2.44 6.55
C HIS A 237 0.84 -1.90 6.38
N ASP A 238 0.46 -0.85 7.12
CA ASP A 238 -0.88 -0.27 7.03
C ASP A 238 -1.14 0.42 5.68
N CYS A 239 -0.09 0.78 4.91
CA CYS A 239 -0.20 1.36 3.57
C CYS A 239 -0.46 0.33 2.46
N LEU A 240 -0.35 -0.96 2.78
CA LEU A 240 -0.67 -2.05 1.86
C LEU A 240 -2.18 -2.15 1.57
N ASP A 241 -3.00 -1.51 2.41
CA ASP A 241 -4.44 -1.37 2.20
C ASP A 241 -4.71 -0.17 1.27
N PRO A 242 -5.32 -0.38 0.09
CA PRO A 242 -5.65 0.74 -0.80
C PRO A 242 -6.72 1.69 -0.20
N GLY A 243 -7.52 1.22 0.76
CA GLY A 243 -8.47 2.01 1.54
C GLY A 243 -7.84 2.79 2.70
N HIS A 244 -6.50 2.75 2.85
CA HIS A 244 -5.79 3.56 3.82
C HIS A 244 -6.03 5.05 3.53
N ALA A 245 -6.42 5.79 4.58
CA ALA A 245 -6.60 7.24 4.51
C ALA A 245 -5.29 7.95 4.85
N PHE A 246 -4.93 8.93 4.04
CA PHE A 246 -3.82 9.85 4.25
C PHE A 246 -4.37 11.25 4.50
N TYR A 247 -3.80 11.96 5.46
CA TYR A 247 -4.17 13.36 5.71
C TYR A 247 -3.51 14.27 4.68
N PHE A 248 -4.26 15.28 4.22
CA PHE A 248 -3.63 16.41 3.54
C PHE A 248 -2.64 17.11 4.47
N PRO A 249 -1.59 17.75 3.92
CA PRO A 249 -0.56 18.37 4.74
C PRO A 249 -1.14 19.44 5.67
N ARG A 250 -0.88 19.27 6.96
CA ARG A 250 -1.16 20.24 8.02
C ARG A 250 -0.01 20.25 9.01
N HIS A 251 0.14 21.35 9.73
CA HIS A 251 1.12 21.46 10.81
C HIS A 251 0.52 22.12 12.06
N PRO A 252 1.04 21.81 13.26
CA PRO A 252 0.70 22.56 14.47
C PRO A 252 1.17 24.02 14.35
N GLU A 253 0.63 24.88 15.21
CA GLU A 253 1.09 26.26 15.35
C GLU A 253 2.61 26.31 15.56
N GLY A 254 3.29 27.17 14.77
CA GLY A 254 4.75 27.29 14.79
C GLY A 254 5.52 26.08 14.25
N GLY A 255 4.82 25.10 13.66
CA GLY A 255 5.44 23.97 12.97
C GLY A 255 6.23 24.40 11.73
N ASN A 256 7.24 23.61 11.37
CA ASN A 256 8.05 23.81 10.17
C ASN A 256 7.74 22.68 9.17
N PRO A 257 6.67 22.79 8.37
CA PRO A 257 6.35 21.76 7.39
C PRO A 257 7.42 21.71 6.30
N ASP A 258 7.74 20.50 5.86
CA ASP A 258 8.59 20.26 4.69
C ASP A 258 7.75 19.65 3.56
N ALA A 259 7.94 20.12 2.33
CA ALA A 259 7.29 19.55 1.16
C ALA A 259 8.08 19.85 -0.12
N LEU A 260 8.08 18.89 -1.04
CA LEU A 260 8.75 18.95 -2.32
C LEU A 260 7.90 18.28 -3.39
N PHE A 261 7.78 18.91 -4.54
CA PHE A 261 7.35 18.26 -5.78
C PHE A 261 8.52 18.19 -6.74
N LYS A 262 8.80 16.99 -7.26
CA LYS A 262 9.84 16.76 -8.27
C LYS A 262 9.21 16.15 -9.53
N PRO A 263 9.32 16.78 -10.70
CA PRO A 263 8.87 16.19 -11.96
C PRO A 263 9.78 15.03 -12.38
N GLY A 264 9.29 14.20 -13.30
CA GLY A 264 9.98 13.02 -13.82
C GLY A 264 9.00 12.03 -14.46
N LYS A 265 9.42 10.77 -14.58
CA LYS A 265 8.57 9.71 -15.15
C LYS A 265 7.50 9.22 -14.18
N VAL A 266 6.38 8.76 -14.71
CA VAL A 266 5.37 8.01 -13.93
C VAL A 266 5.84 6.59 -13.65
N VAL A 267 5.28 5.96 -12.61
CA VAL A 267 5.56 4.56 -12.23
C VAL A 267 4.71 3.65 -13.12
N SER A 268 5.37 2.82 -13.91
CA SER A 268 4.71 1.69 -14.58
C SER A 268 4.72 0.48 -13.67
N LEU A 269 3.54 -0.04 -13.33
CA LEU A 269 3.44 -1.27 -12.56
C LEU A 269 3.55 -2.46 -13.51
N PRO A 270 4.36 -3.48 -13.20
CA PRO A 270 4.40 -4.68 -14.03
C PRO A 270 3.03 -5.37 -14.02
N GLU A 271 2.72 -6.03 -15.13
CA GLU A 271 1.54 -6.88 -15.21
C GLU A 271 1.58 -7.93 -14.11
N CYS A 272 0.39 -8.21 -13.60
CA CYS A 272 0.22 -9.10 -12.49
C CYS A 272 -0.96 -10.00 -12.84
N GLY A 273 -0.77 -11.31 -12.72
CA GLY A 273 -1.77 -12.31 -13.07
C GLY A 273 -3.00 -12.23 -12.16
N ILE A 274 -3.89 -11.29 -12.43
CA ILE A 274 -5.23 -11.23 -11.83
C ILE A 274 -6.04 -12.33 -12.52
N ALA A 275 -6.32 -13.41 -11.79
CA ALA A 275 -7.16 -14.47 -12.30
C ALA A 275 -8.57 -13.95 -12.57
N ASN A 276 -9.14 -14.29 -13.72
CA ASN A 276 -10.52 -13.98 -14.04
C ASN A 276 -11.44 -14.83 -13.15
N GLU A 277 -12.58 -14.28 -12.72
CA GLU A 277 -13.55 -15.01 -11.89
C GLU A 277 -14.07 -16.31 -12.54
N THR A 278 -13.99 -16.42 -13.87
CA THR A 278 -14.37 -17.63 -14.61
C THR A 278 -13.48 -18.83 -14.31
N ASP A 279 -12.24 -18.62 -13.86
CA ASP A 279 -11.24 -19.69 -13.75
C ASP A 279 -11.32 -20.45 -12.41
N GLN A 280 -11.99 -19.88 -11.39
CA GLN A 280 -12.05 -20.48 -10.04
C GLN A 280 -13.35 -21.23 -9.75
N ASN A 281 -14.41 -21.03 -10.54
CA ASN A 281 -15.67 -21.75 -10.36
C ASN A 281 -15.62 -23.20 -10.85
N GLY A 282 -14.60 -23.60 -11.62
CA GLY A 282 -14.41 -25.00 -12.01
C GLY A 282 -13.92 -25.88 -10.85
N SER A 283 -12.76 -25.58 -10.25
CA SER A 283 -12.12 -26.56 -9.35
C SER A 283 -12.77 -26.67 -7.98
N ASP A 284 -13.20 -25.57 -7.36
CA ASP A 284 -13.76 -25.62 -6.00
C ASP A 284 -15.22 -26.08 -6.00
N SER A 285 -16.01 -25.68 -7.00
CA SER A 285 -17.40 -26.13 -7.08
C SER A 285 -17.52 -27.59 -7.51
N ASP A 286 -16.60 -28.08 -8.36
CA ASP A 286 -16.54 -29.50 -8.75
C ASP A 286 -15.97 -30.37 -7.62
N ASN A 287 -15.01 -29.89 -6.84
CA ASN A 287 -14.55 -30.59 -5.63
C ASN A 287 -15.65 -30.65 -4.56
N ILE A 288 -16.36 -29.54 -4.32
CA ILE A 288 -17.50 -29.53 -3.39
C ILE A 288 -18.63 -30.42 -3.91
N ARG A 289 -18.94 -30.41 -5.22
CA ARG A 289 -19.94 -31.32 -5.80
C ARG A 289 -19.52 -32.77 -5.73
N ALA A 290 -18.25 -33.10 -5.96
CA ALA A 290 -17.73 -34.46 -5.87
C ALA A 290 -17.78 -34.99 -4.42
N GLU A 291 -17.39 -34.16 -3.44
CA GLU A 291 -17.54 -34.42 -2.01
C GLU A 291 -19.01 -34.61 -1.61
N LEU A 292 -19.89 -33.68 -2.01
CA LEU A 292 -21.32 -33.76 -1.72
C LEU A 292 -21.99 -34.98 -2.38
N SER A 293 -21.55 -35.37 -3.58
CA SER A 293 -22.05 -36.56 -4.28
C SER A 293 -21.62 -37.85 -3.55
N ARG A 294 -20.42 -37.89 -2.95
CA ARG A 294 -19.98 -39.00 -2.07
C ARG A 294 -20.79 -39.09 -0.77
N MET A 295 -21.25 -37.96 -0.23
CA MET A 295 -22.05 -37.91 0.99
C MET A 295 -23.54 -38.23 0.77
N ASN A 296 -24.03 -38.11 -0.48
CA ASN A 296 -25.44 -38.27 -0.82
C ASN A 296 -25.96 -39.72 -0.70
N ASP A 297 -25.06 -40.71 -0.57
CA ASP A 297 -25.42 -42.08 -0.21
C ASP A 297 -25.87 -42.22 1.25
N LYS A 298 -25.68 -41.18 2.08
CA LYS A 298 -25.94 -41.23 3.53
C LYS A 298 -26.73 -40.04 4.09
N TYR A 299 -26.74 -38.88 3.43
CA TYR A 299 -27.43 -37.67 3.88
C TYR A 299 -28.06 -36.92 2.72
N SER A 300 -29.20 -36.26 2.94
CA SER A 300 -29.78 -35.31 1.99
C SER A 300 -29.24 -33.91 2.27
N VAL A 301 -28.44 -33.38 1.33
CA VAL A 301 -27.84 -32.04 1.45
C VAL A 301 -28.66 -31.02 0.65
N VAL A 302 -29.04 -29.92 1.30
CA VAL A 302 -29.76 -28.80 0.66
C VAL A 302 -28.86 -27.57 0.66
N LEU A 303 -28.59 -27.04 -0.54
CA LEU A 303 -27.91 -25.76 -0.72
C LEU A 303 -28.94 -24.63 -0.60
N LEU A 304 -28.80 -23.79 0.41
CA LEU A 304 -29.60 -22.58 0.56
C LEU A 304 -28.88 -21.43 -0.15
N GLY A 305 -29.50 -20.90 -1.21
CA GLY A 305 -28.90 -19.83 -2.01
C GLY A 305 -28.59 -18.58 -1.18
N GLY A 306 -27.42 -17.99 -1.43
CA GLY A 306 -27.03 -16.66 -0.92
C GLY A 306 -26.14 -16.65 0.33
N ASP A 307 -26.05 -17.75 1.08
CA ASP A 307 -25.18 -17.85 2.26
C ASP A 307 -24.41 -19.17 2.26
N SER A 308 -23.13 -19.12 2.62
CA SER A 308 -22.21 -20.26 2.67
C SER A 308 -22.52 -21.25 3.81
N ARG A 309 -23.74 -21.78 3.87
CA ARG A 309 -24.18 -22.74 4.89
C ARG A 309 -24.73 -23.99 4.22
N ILE A 310 -24.29 -25.14 4.72
CA ILE A 310 -24.77 -26.45 4.30
C ILE A 310 -25.68 -26.96 5.41
N ALA A 311 -26.92 -27.30 5.05
CA ALA A 311 -27.86 -27.93 5.97
C ALA A 311 -27.84 -29.45 5.73
N MET A 312 -27.49 -30.21 6.77
CA MET A 312 -27.56 -31.67 6.76
C MET A 312 -28.84 -32.12 7.43
N LYS A 313 -29.67 -32.88 6.72
CA LYS A 313 -30.90 -33.43 7.27
C LYS A 313 -30.64 -34.76 7.96
N ASN A 314 -30.91 -34.85 9.25
CA ASN A 314 -30.83 -36.08 10.04
C ASN A 314 -32.04 -36.97 9.80
N GLY A 315 -31.92 -38.26 10.13
CA GLY A 315 -32.97 -39.28 9.93
C GLY A 315 -34.28 -39.02 10.71
N ASP A 316 -34.29 -38.06 11.62
CA ASP A 316 -35.44 -37.61 12.41
C ASP A 316 -36.07 -36.28 11.91
N ASN A 317 -35.72 -35.84 10.69
CA ASN A 317 -36.12 -34.56 10.08
C ASN A 317 -35.57 -33.29 10.77
N THR A 318 -34.54 -33.39 11.62
CA THR A 318 -33.81 -32.20 12.12
C THR A 318 -32.70 -31.78 11.16
N TYR A 319 -32.24 -30.52 11.25
CA TYR A 319 -31.19 -29.96 10.39
C TYR A 319 -30.00 -29.46 11.22
N ASP A 320 -28.81 -29.96 10.90
CA ASP A 320 -27.55 -29.41 11.41
C ASP A 320 -26.95 -28.45 10.39
N PHE A 321 -26.51 -27.28 10.87
CA PHE A 321 -25.92 -26.24 10.03
C PHE A 321 -24.40 -26.19 10.25
N LEU A 322 -23.65 -26.60 9.24
CA LEU A 322 -22.20 -26.50 9.27
C LEU A 322 -21.73 -25.14 8.74
N LYS A 323 -20.77 -24.53 9.44
CA LYS A 323 -20.00 -23.40 8.90
C LYS A 323 -18.99 -23.94 7.89
N LYS A 324 -18.82 -23.25 6.76
CA LYS A 324 -17.90 -23.62 5.66
C LYS A 324 -16.49 -24.02 6.13
N SER A 325 -16.00 -23.44 7.23
CA SER A 325 -14.68 -23.75 7.80
C SER A 325 -14.56 -25.12 8.48
N ALA A 326 -15.67 -25.71 8.94
CA ALA A 326 -15.68 -27.04 9.58
C ALA A 326 -15.80 -28.19 8.56
N PHE A 327 -16.03 -27.88 7.28
CA PHE A 327 -16.29 -28.86 6.24
C PHE A 327 -15.02 -29.51 5.68
N PHE A 328 -13.86 -28.88 5.86
CA PHE A 328 -12.56 -29.39 5.38
C PHE A 328 -11.82 -30.25 6.42
N ASP A 329 -12.38 -30.40 7.63
CA ASP A 329 -11.77 -31.15 8.75
C ASP A 329 -12.53 -32.46 9.08
N LEU A 330 -13.52 -32.86 8.26
CA LEU A 330 -14.39 -34.03 8.48
C LEU A 330 -14.09 -35.21 7.54
#